data_AF-A0A6A4QWX5-F1
#
_entry.id   AF-A0A6A4QWX5-F1
#
_cell.length_a   1.000
_cell.length_b   1.000
_cell.length_c   1.000
_cell.angle_alpha   90.00
_cell.angle_beta   90.00
_cell.angle_gamma   90.00
#
_symmetry.space_group_name_H-M   'P 1'
#
loop_
_entity.id
_entity.type
_entity.pdbx_description
1 polymer ?
#
loop_
_entity_poly.entity_id
_entity_poly.type
_entity_poly.pdbx_seq_one_letter_code
_entity_poly.pdbx_strand_id
1 'polypeptide(L)'
;MKLNSRINKPNSTPSNLVLEEVIGLTTKNGNGVASNASSSKCVYLVGSVVVVYDVNLGTQSHLMVSHRLPKPLNCVALSRDGRFVAAGEV
;
A
#
# COMPACT_ATOMS: atom_id res chain seq x y z
N MET A 1 -12.32 -43.98 21.11
CA MET A 1 -12.12 -43.78 19.66
C MET A 1 -12.26 -42.28 19.39
N LYS A 2 -11.15 -41.57 19.20
CA LYS A 2 -11.12 -40.08 19.09
C LYS A 2 -11.36 -39.71 17.63
N LEU A 3 -12.47 -39.05 17.33
CA LEU A 3 -12.82 -38.64 15.96
C LEU A 3 -12.02 -37.38 15.60
N ASN A 4 -10.95 -37.56 14.84
CA ASN A 4 -10.19 -36.46 14.24
C ASN A 4 -10.98 -35.92 13.05
N SER A 5 -11.87 -34.94 13.27
CA SER A 5 -12.47 -34.18 12.17
C SER A 5 -11.39 -33.28 11.55
N ARG A 6 -10.82 -33.74 10.44
CA ARG A 6 -10.06 -32.85 9.54
C ARG A 6 -11.07 -31.87 8.96
N ILE A 7 -11.10 -30.65 9.51
CA ILE A 7 -11.73 -29.51 8.85
C ILE A 7 -10.91 -29.28 7.59
N ASN A 8 -11.37 -29.87 6.48
CA ASN A 8 -10.92 -29.48 5.15
C ASN A 8 -11.35 -28.05 4.96
N LYS A 9 -10.44 -27.11 5.23
CA LYS A 9 -10.62 -25.70 4.88
C LYS A 9 -10.83 -25.69 3.37
N PRO A 10 -11.99 -25.27 2.84
CA PRO A 10 -12.15 -25.14 1.41
C PRO A 10 -11.04 -24.20 0.94
N ASN A 11 -10.30 -24.61 -0.09
CA ASN A 11 -9.41 -23.74 -0.85
C ASN A 11 -10.27 -22.72 -1.62
N SER A 12 -11.10 -21.94 -0.92
CA SER A 12 -11.66 -20.73 -1.46
C SER A 12 -10.47 -19.81 -1.67
N THR A 13 -9.95 -19.76 -2.89
CA THR A 13 -9.31 -18.56 -3.38
C THR A 13 -10.16 -17.40 -2.88
N PRO A 14 -9.64 -16.51 -2.02
CA PRO A 14 -10.44 -15.39 -1.56
C PRO A 14 -10.97 -14.71 -2.82
N SER A 15 -12.28 -14.42 -2.85
CA SER A 15 -12.87 -13.50 -3.83
C SER A 15 -11.91 -12.34 -4.00
N ASN A 16 -11.59 -11.92 -5.23
CA ASN A 16 -10.60 -10.86 -5.49
C ASN A 16 -10.86 -9.63 -4.58
N LEU A 17 -10.18 -9.58 -3.43
CA LEU A 17 -10.32 -8.50 -2.46
C LEU A 17 -9.47 -7.36 -3.00
N VAL A 18 -10.12 -6.24 -3.26
CA VAL A 18 -9.46 -5.02 -3.71
C VAL A 18 -9.38 -4.07 -2.53
N LEU A 19 -8.20 -3.49 -2.32
CA LEU A 19 -8.01 -2.47 -1.30
C LEU A 19 -8.79 -1.22 -1.71
N GLU A 20 -9.80 -0.87 -0.92
CA GLU A 20 -10.67 0.29 -1.18
C GLU A 20 -10.02 1.58 -0.67
N GLU A 21 -9.67 1.61 0.61
CA GLU A 21 -9.15 2.80 1.26
C GLU A 21 -8.12 2.43 2.33
N VAL A 22 -7.15 3.33 2.51
CA VAL A 22 -6.20 3.29 3.61
C VAL A 22 -6.39 4.54 4.47
N ILE A 23 -6.69 4.30 5.75
CA ILE A 23 -6.83 5.34 6.77
C ILE A 23 -5.57 5.36 7.63
N GLY A 24 -4.93 6.52 7.72
CA GLY A 24 -3.70 6.74 8.49
C GLY A 24 -2.42 6.69 7.64
N LEU A 25 -1.28 7.01 8.26
CA LEU A 25 0.05 6.96 7.64
C LEU A 25 1.13 6.40 8.58
N THR A 26 2.18 5.81 8.00
CA THR A 26 3.36 5.34 8.74
C THR A 26 4.38 6.47 8.87
N THR A 27 4.60 6.96 10.09
CA THR A 27 5.55 8.04 10.40
C THR A 27 6.76 7.55 11.19
N LYS A 28 7.36 6.41 10.78
CA LYS A 28 8.58 5.90 11.44
C LYS A 28 9.78 6.85 11.30
N ASN A 29 9.81 7.63 10.21
CA ASN A 29 10.83 8.61 9.91
C ASN A 29 10.23 9.73 9.03
N GLY A 30 11.02 10.76 8.71
CA GLY A 30 10.60 11.88 7.86
C GLY A 30 10.52 11.59 6.35
N ASN A 31 10.80 10.35 5.91
CA ASN A 31 10.87 9.98 4.50
C ASN A 31 9.61 9.21 4.02
N GLY A 32 8.61 9.08 4.88
CA GLY A 32 7.38 8.32 4.59
C GLY A 32 6.32 9.08 3.80
N VAL A 33 6.58 10.33 3.43
CA VAL A 33 5.65 11.20 2.69
C VAL A 33 6.39 11.98 1.60
N ALA A 34 5.75 12.17 0.45
CA ALA A 34 6.26 12.98 -0.65
C ALA A 34 5.11 13.70 -1.37
N SER A 35 5.31 14.97 -1.72
CA SER A 35 4.40 15.75 -2.54
C SER A 35 5.19 16.69 -3.44
N ASN A 36 4.53 17.31 -4.41
CA ASN A 36 5.11 18.35 -5.24
C ASN A 36 4.08 19.47 -5.46
N ALA A 37 4.55 20.64 -5.90
CA ALA A 37 3.68 21.79 -6.16
C ALA A 37 2.99 21.74 -7.54
N SER A 38 3.47 20.87 -8.43
CA SER A 38 3.03 20.77 -9.83
C SER A 38 1.92 19.76 -10.06
N SER A 39 1.51 18.99 -9.04
CA SER A 39 0.46 17.99 -9.14
C SER A 39 -0.37 17.94 -7.85
N SER A 40 -1.63 17.52 -7.96
CA SER A 40 -2.55 17.27 -6.84
C SER A 40 -2.21 16.03 -6.01
N LYS A 41 -1.20 15.26 -6.42
CA LYS A 41 -0.87 13.99 -5.77
C LYS A 41 0.03 14.21 -4.57
N CYS A 42 -0.39 13.69 -3.43
CA CYS A 42 0.51 13.38 -2.33
C CYS A 42 0.66 11.87 -2.21
N VAL A 43 1.83 11.43 -1.80
CA VAL A 43 2.18 10.02 -1.66
C VAL A 43 2.64 9.78 -0.25
N TYR A 44 2.11 8.73 0.39
CA TYR A 44 2.49 8.37 1.74
C TYR A 44 2.54 6.86 1.92
N LEU A 45 3.36 6.43 2.87
CA LEU A 45 3.55 5.02 3.18
C LEU A 45 2.62 4.54 4.28
N VAL A 46 2.07 3.34 4.12
CA VAL A 46 1.36 2.61 5.16
C VAL A 46 1.80 1.15 5.16
N GLY A 47 2.64 0.77 6.12
CA GLY A 47 3.24 -0.57 6.14
C GLY A 47 3.99 -0.87 4.84
N SER A 48 3.52 -1.85 4.07
CA SER A 48 4.09 -2.26 2.77
C SER A 48 3.38 -1.64 1.56
N VAL A 49 2.55 -0.63 1.78
CA VAL A 49 1.70 0.00 0.76
C VAL A 49 2.17 1.42 0.52
N VAL A 50 2.26 1.81 -0.75
CA VAL A 50 2.34 3.22 -1.14
C VAL A 50 0.94 3.68 -1.50
N VAL A 51 0.44 4.68 -0.79
CA VAL A 51 -0.83 5.34 -1.11
C VAL A 51 -0.54 6.57 -1.94
N VAL A 52 -1.12 6.64 -3.14
CA VAL A 52 -1.13 7.85 -3.97
C VAL A 52 -2.52 8.46 -3.83
N TYR A 53 -2.60 9.59 -3.13
CA TYR A 53 -3.83 10.31 -2.88
C TYR A 53 -3.89 11.55 -3.76
N ASP A 54 -4.96 11.67 -4.55
CA ASP A 54 -5.27 12.90 -5.27
C ASP A 54 -6.11 13.79 -4.36
N VAL A 55 -5.53 14.90 -3.89
CA VAL A 55 -6.20 15.80 -2.95
C VAL A 55 -7.38 16.55 -3.58
N ASN A 56 -7.39 16.73 -4.91
CA ASN A 56 -8.46 17.45 -5.60
C ASN A 56 -9.67 16.54 -5.81
N LEU A 57 -9.43 15.27 -6.17
CA LEU A 57 -10.49 14.30 -6.41
C LEU A 57 -10.93 13.55 -5.15
N GLY A 58 -10.11 13.58 -4.10
CA GLY A 58 -10.36 12.82 -2.87
C GLY A 58 -10.22 11.30 -3.05
N THR A 59 -9.50 10.85 -4.07
CA THR A 59 -9.38 9.43 -4.44
C THR A 59 -8.01 8.85 -4.09
N GLN A 60 -7.98 7.57 -3.71
CA GLN A 60 -6.74 6.83 -3.47
C GLN A 60 -6.46 5.79 -4.57
N SER A 61 -5.19 5.58 -4.83
CA SER A 61 -4.69 4.39 -5.51
C SER A 61 -3.51 3.81 -4.74
N HIS A 62 -3.29 2.50 -4.88
CA HIS A 62 -2.37 1.77 -4.03
C HIS A 62 -1.33 1.01 -4.85
N LEU A 63 -0.06 1.20 -4.51
CA LEU A 63 1.04 0.43 -5.10
C LEU A 63 1.56 -0.57 -4.06
N MET A 64 1.63 -1.83 -4.47
CA MET A 64 2.01 -2.95 -3.62
C MET A 64 2.80 -3.97 -4.44
N VAL A 65 3.77 -4.64 -3.82
CA VAL A 65 4.47 -5.77 -4.46
C VAL A 65 3.71 -7.05 -4.18
N SER A 66 3.09 -7.65 -5.20
CA SER A 66 2.21 -8.83 -5.05
C SER A 66 2.93 -10.18 -5.08
N HIS A 67 4.16 -10.24 -5.60
CA HIS A 67 4.88 -11.50 -5.87
C HIS A 67 5.86 -11.92 -4.77
N ARG A 68 5.90 -11.20 -3.64
CA ARG A 68 6.76 -11.53 -2.49
C ARG A 68 6.06 -11.24 -1.18
N LEU A 69 6.63 -11.76 -0.09
CA LEU A 69 6.13 -11.47 1.25
C LEU A 69 6.19 -9.94 1.50
N PRO A 70 5.09 -9.31 1.99
CA PRO A 70 5.08 -7.88 2.24
C PRO A 70 6.14 -7.47 3.26
N LYS A 71 6.96 -6.47 2.92
CA LYS A 71 7.90 -5.82 3.85
C LYS A 71 7.53 -4.35 4.03
N PRO A 72 7.71 -3.79 5.24
CA PRO A 72 7.48 -2.37 5.47
C PRO A 72 8.39 -1.50 4.61
N LEU A 73 7.79 -0.50 3.97
CA LEU A 73 8.50 0.53 3.23
C LEU A 73 9.07 1.57 4.21
N ASN A 74 10.22 2.13 3.88
CA ASN A 74 10.97 3.07 4.73
C ASN A 74 11.13 4.46 4.10
N CYS A 75 11.00 4.59 2.78
CA CYS A 75 11.11 5.87 2.08
C CYS A 75 10.30 5.90 0.80
N VAL A 76 9.87 7.09 0.39
CA VAL A 76 9.16 7.33 -0.87
C VAL A 76 9.61 8.62 -1.53
N ALA A 77 9.61 8.66 -2.86
CA ALA A 77 9.91 9.83 -3.67
C ALA A 77 8.89 9.96 -4.81
N LEU A 78 8.50 11.20 -5.09
CA LEU A 78 7.61 11.56 -6.19
C LEU A 78 8.38 12.42 -7.21
N SER A 79 8.33 12.03 -8.48
CA SER A 79 8.86 12.83 -9.57
C SER A 79 8.22 14.22 -9.64
N ARG A 80 8.93 15.19 -10.24
CA ARG A 80 8.46 16.58 -10.32
C ARG A 80 7.11 16.72 -11.03
N ASP A 81 6.84 15.93 -12.07
CA ASP A 81 5.57 15.96 -12.80
C ASP A 81 4.47 15.08 -12.16
N GLY A 82 4.77 14.38 -11.06
CA GLY A 82 3.83 13.51 -10.37
C GLY A 82 3.46 12.24 -11.14
N ARG A 83 4.24 11.84 -12.16
CA ARG A 83 3.96 10.65 -12.98
C ARG A 83 4.63 9.39 -12.47
N PHE A 84 5.80 9.52 -11.84
CA PHE A 84 6.58 8.41 -11.31
C PHE A 84 6.71 8.48 -9.79
N VAL A 85 6.59 7.33 -9.15
CA VAL A 85 6.79 7.10 -7.72
C VAL A 85 7.88 6.05 -7.55
N ALA A 86 8.82 6.30 -6.65
CA ALA A 86 9.82 5.33 -6.22
C ALA A 86 9.68 5.11 -4.71
N ALA A 87 9.76 3.86 -4.24
CA ALA A 87 9.69 3.51 -2.83
C ALA A 87 10.73 2.43 -2.48
N GLY A 88 11.27 2.49 -1.27
CA GLY A 88 12.30 1.59 -0.79
C GLY A 88 11.91 0.86 0.50
N GLU A 89 12.41 -0.37 0.65
CA GLU A 89 12.37 -1.19 1.86
C GLU A 89 13.81 -1.61 2.24
N VAL A 90 14.00 -2.17 3.44
CA VAL A 90 15.28 -2.71 3.94
C VAL A 90 15.09 -4.17 4.33
#